data_AF-A0A3E0NC52-F1
#
_entry.id   AF-A0A3E0NC52-F1
#
_cell.length_a   1.000
_cell.length_b   1.000
_cell.length_c   1.000
_cell.angle_alpha   90.00
_cell.angle_beta   90.00
_cell.angle_gamma   90.00
#
_symmetry.space_group_name_H-M   'P 1'
#
loop_
_entity.id
_entity.type
_entity.pdbx_description
1 polymer ?
#
loop_
_entity_poly.entity_id
_entity_poly.type
_entity_poly.pdbx_seq_one_letter_code
_entity_poly.pdbx_strand_id
1 'polypeptide(L)'
;MQLWEPWVDQLTQSSGFISARLFDTEYELWQNARDPLQYEAAGRSYEGLPMKSNELPPPLDRQVIDTTHNPGRRELRNGYIEAIGAAMWISPIFVERTGVDLVAIDQLDGVDVAHGSSGIVKLTAGDRCFSQPDGKEAALQDALRQGLYFS
;
A
#
# COMPACT_ATOMS: atom_id res chain seq x y z
N MET A 1 10.99 20.07 6.11
CA MET A 1 11.48 18.82 6.72
C MET A 1 10.30 18.15 7.38
N GLN A 2 9.85 17.01 6.85
CA GLN A 2 8.72 16.27 7.43
C GLN A 2 9.18 15.63 8.75
N LEU A 3 8.33 15.63 9.77
CA LEU A 3 8.67 15.16 11.13
C LEU A 3 9.10 13.68 11.20
N TRP A 4 8.83 12.92 10.14
CA TRP A 4 9.01 11.46 10.08
C TRP A 4 10.39 11.04 9.57
N GLU A 5 11.10 11.90 8.83
CA GLU A 5 12.35 11.51 8.15
C GLU A 5 13.42 11.00 9.13
N PRO A 6 13.71 11.67 10.26
CA PRO A 6 14.73 11.17 11.19
C PRO A 6 14.40 9.79 11.79
N TRP A 7 13.11 9.48 11.96
CA TRP A 7 12.68 8.18 12.48
C TRP A 7 12.88 7.08 11.46
N VAL A 8 12.49 7.33 10.21
CA VAL A 8 12.66 6.35 9.14
C VAL A 8 14.14 6.14 8.84
N ASP A 9 14.95 7.20 8.82
CA ASP A 9 16.39 7.12 8.62
C ASP A 9 17.03 6.18 9.64
N GLN A 10 16.68 6.29 10.93
CA GLN A 10 17.17 5.36 11.96
C GLN A 10 16.72 3.92 11.73
N LEU A 11 15.47 3.70 11.33
CA LEU A 11 14.95 2.35 11.06
C LEU A 11 15.63 1.71 9.85
N THR A 12 15.94 2.50 8.82
CA THR A 12 16.59 2.01 7.60
C THR A 12 18.04 1.54 7.82
N GLN A 13 18.67 1.92 8.94
CA GLN A 13 20.00 1.44 9.33
C GLN A 13 19.97 0.03 9.93
N SER A 14 18.80 -0.52 10.24
CA SER A 14 18.69 -1.88 10.76
C SER A 14 18.87 -2.93 9.66
N SER A 15 19.59 -4.02 9.95
CA SER A 15 19.87 -5.09 8.99
C SER A 15 18.63 -5.85 8.52
N GLY A 16 17.53 -5.76 9.25
CA GLY A 16 16.25 -6.39 8.91
C GLY A 16 15.26 -5.48 8.21
N PHE A 17 15.64 -4.24 7.87
CA PHE A 17 14.73 -3.30 7.23
C PHE A 17 14.35 -3.77 5.82
N ILE A 18 13.04 -3.94 5.59
CA ILE A 18 12.49 -4.37 4.30
C ILE A 18 11.89 -3.16 3.58
N SER A 19 10.87 -2.57 4.18
CA SER A 19 10.21 -1.40 3.63
C SER A 19 9.48 -0.61 4.71
N ALA A 20 9.24 0.68 4.45
CA ALA A 20 8.36 1.53 5.21
C ALA A 20 7.49 2.37 4.28
N ARG A 21 6.35 2.85 4.78
CA ARG A 21 5.50 3.80 4.07
C ARG A 21 4.77 4.71 5.05
N LEU A 22 4.42 5.92 4.58
CA LEU A 22 3.42 6.76 5.24
C LEU A 22 2.05 6.48 4.64
N PHE A 23 1.04 6.41 5.50
CA PHE A 23 -0.35 6.15 5.11
C PHE A 23 -1.33 6.87 6.03
N ASP A 24 -2.53 7.13 5.52
CA ASP A 24 -3.66 7.60 6.31
C ASP A 24 -4.37 6.37 6.92
N THR A 25 -4.44 6.33 8.25
CA THR A 25 -4.99 5.18 8.98
C THR A 25 -6.47 4.93 8.70
N GLU A 26 -7.27 6.00 8.58
CA GLU A 26 -8.70 5.86 8.31
C GLU A 26 -8.92 5.39 6.87
N TYR A 27 -8.23 6.00 5.91
CA TYR A 27 -8.28 5.57 4.53
C TYR A 27 -7.84 4.11 4.38
N GLU A 28 -6.68 3.72 4.93
CA GLU A 28 -6.19 2.35 4.84
C GLU A 28 -7.16 1.34 5.46
N LEU A 29 -7.76 1.66 6.61
CA LEU A 29 -8.76 0.81 7.25
C LEU A 29 -9.91 0.50 6.28
N TRP A 30 -10.51 1.54 5.69
CA TRP A 30 -11.68 1.37 4.82
C TRP A 30 -11.35 0.79 3.45
N GLN A 31 -10.12 0.97 2.96
CA GLN A 31 -9.65 0.29 1.75
C GLN A 31 -9.44 -1.21 1.95
N ASN A 32 -9.44 -1.70 3.21
CA ASN A 32 -9.17 -3.10 3.55
C ASN A 32 -10.28 -3.75 4.40
N ALA A 33 -11.35 -3.03 4.71
CA ALA A 33 -12.47 -3.52 5.49
C ALA A 33 -13.35 -4.44 4.65
N ARG A 34 -13.28 -5.75 4.91
CA ARG A 34 -14.03 -6.78 4.17
C ARG A 34 -15.33 -7.19 4.85
N ASP A 35 -15.47 -6.96 6.15
CA ASP A 35 -16.63 -7.41 6.92
C ASP A 35 -17.71 -6.31 6.97
N PRO A 36 -18.92 -6.54 6.42
CA PRO A 36 -20.01 -5.56 6.50
C PRO A 36 -20.32 -5.07 7.92
N LEU A 37 -20.12 -5.92 8.93
CA LEU A 37 -20.35 -5.54 10.32
C LEU A 37 -19.43 -4.39 10.79
N GLN A 38 -18.24 -4.23 10.19
CA GLN A 38 -17.35 -3.10 10.50
C GLN A 38 -17.96 -1.77 10.04
N TYR A 39 -18.65 -1.76 8.89
CA TYR A 39 -19.32 -0.58 8.37
C TYR A 39 -20.56 -0.22 9.21
N GLU A 40 -21.37 -1.22 9.55
CA GLU A 40 -22.55 -1.05 10.39
C GLU A 40 -22.19 -0.49 11.77
N ALA A 41 -21.17 -1.07 12.42
CA ALA A 41 -20.68 -0.61 13.72
C ALA A 41 -20.14 0.83 13.68
N ALA A 42 -19.61 1.27 12.54
CA ALA A 42 -19.12 2.63 12.32
C ALA A 42 -20.21 3.61 11.82
N GLY A 43 -21.45 3.17 11.62
CA GLY A 43 -22.51 3.98 11.04
C GLY A 43 -22.25 4.40 9.59
N ARG A 44 -21.43 3.64 8.86
CA ARG A 44 -21.11 3.89 7.44
C ARG A 44 -21.92 2.95 6.55
N SER A 45 -22.38 3.47 5.41
CA SER A 45 -23.03 2.63 4.39
C SER A 45 -21.97 1.85 3.59
N TYR A 46 -22.27 0.59 3.29
CA TYR A 46 -21.57 -0.23 2.30
C TYR A 46 -22.45 -0.56 1.09
N GLU A 47 -23.59 0.12 0.96
CA GLU A 47 -24.51 -0.07 -0.16
C GLU A 47 -23.82 0.26 -1.49
N GLY A 48 -23.96 -0.62 -2.47
CA GLY A 48 -23.34 -0.49 -3.78
C GLY A 48 -21.86 -0.89 -3.85
N LEU A 49 -21.22 -1.26 -2.73
CA LEU A 49 -19.87 -1.82 -2.76
C LEU A 49 -19.87 -3.22 -3.40
N PRO A 50 -18.82 -3.59 -4.15
CA PRO A 50 -18.69 -4.91 -4.71
C PRO A 50 -18.61 -5.96 -3.59
N MET A 51 -19.29 -7.09 -3.79
CA MET A 51 -19.36 -8.19 -2.83
C MET A 51 -18.81 -9.47 -3.47
N LYS A 52 -18.21 -10.33 -2.66
CA LYS A 52 -17.78 -11.68 -3.06
C LYS A 52 -17.98 -12.71 -1.95
N SER A 53 -17.97 -13.98 -2.32
CA SER A 53 -17.90 -15.08 -1.33
C SER A 53 -16.57 -15.04 -0.57
N ASN A 54 -16.61 -15.41 0.71
CA ASN A 54 -15.39 -15.65 1.51
C ASN A 54 -14.77 -17.04 1.28
N GLU A 55 -15.35 -17.86 0.39
CA GLU A 55 -14.87 -19.20 -0.01
C GLU A 55 -14.81 -20.22 1.13
N LEU A 56 -15.40 -19.93 2.29
CA LEU A 56 -15.52 -20.90 3.38
C LEU A 56 -16.69 -21.86 3.11
N PRO A 57 -16.62 -23.12 3.59
CA PRO A 57 -17.72 -24.05 3.47
C PRO A 57 -18.89 -23.68 4.42
N PRO A 58 -20.13 -24.12 4.12
CA PRO A 58 -21.25 -23.95 5.03
C PRO A 58 -21.00 -24.54 6.42
N PRO A 59 -21.50 -23.91 7.51
CA PRO A 59 -22.34 -22.70 7.55
C PRO A 59 -21.53 -21.39 7.68
N LEU A 60 -20.22 -21.42 7.40
CA LEU A 60 -19.32 -20.27 7.52
C LEU A 60 -19.24 -19.45 6.23
N ASP A 61 -19.91 -19.88 5.18
CA ASP A 61 -20.01 -19.17 3.92
C ASP A 61 -20.79 -17.86 4.13
N ARG A 62 -20.22 -16.76 3.64
CA ARG A 62 -20.86 -15.44 3.70
C ARG A 62 -20.37 -14.53 2.59
N GLN A 63 -21.20 -13.53 2.27
CA GLN A 63 -20.80 -12.41 1.44
C GLN A 63 -19.91 -11.45 2.24
N VAL A 64 -18.80 -11.04 1.64
CA VAL A 64 -17.86 -10.06 2.17
C VAL A 64 -17.65 -8.96 1.13
N ILE A 65 -17.28 -7.77 1.59
CA ILE A 65 -16.92 -6.67 0.71
C ILE A 65 -15.65 -7.06 -0.05
N ASP A 66 -15.67 -6.86 -1.36
CA ASP A 66 -14.54 -7.14 -2.24
C ASP A 66 -13.60 -5.93 -2.32
N THR A 67 -12.46 -6.03 -1.64
CA THR A 67 -11.43 -4.99 -1.61
C THR A 67 -10.26 -5.27 -2.56
N THR A 68 -10.37 -6.28 -3.43
CA THR A 68 -9.24 -6.76 -4.27
C THR A 68 -8.72 -5.70 -5.24
N HIS A 69 -9.58 -4.78 -5.67
CA HIS A 69 -9.24 -3.72 -6.61
C HIS A 69 -9.16 -2.34 -5.96
N ASN A 70 -9.23 -2.27 -4.63
CA ASN A 70 -9.08 -1.00 -3.93
C ASN A 70 -7.65 -0.47 -4.13
N PRO A 71 -7.47 0.82 -4.50
CA PRO A 71 -6.15 1.41 -4.67
C PRO A 71 -5.29 1.33 -3.39
N GLY A 72 -5.89 1.65 -2.23
CA GLY A 72 -5.24 1.62 -0.93
C GLY A 72 -5.21 0.26 -0.24
N ARG A 73 -5.46 -0.84 -0.96
CA ARG A 73 -5.43 -2.19 -0.38
C ARG A 73 -4.04 -2.56 0.14
N ARG A 74 -3.98 -3.49 1.09
CA ARG A 74 -2.77 -4.16 1.55
C ARG A 74 -2.92 -5.68 1.46
N GLU A 75 -1.84 -6.37 1.11
CA GLU A 75 -1.78 -7.83 1.15
C GLU A 75 -0.59 -8.30 1.97
N LEU A 76 -0.81 -9.26 2.87
CA LEU A 76 0.28 -9.88 3.63
C LEU A 76 0.93 -10.94 2.76
N ARG A 77 2.25 -10.81 2.54
CA ARG A 77 3.06 -11.76 1.80
C ARG A 77 4.11 -12.37 2.72
N ASN A 78 4.75 -13.45 2.24
CA ASN A 78 5.83 -14.05 2.99
C ASN A 78 7.04 -13.11 3.03
N GLY A 79 7.26 -12.48 4.18
CA GLY A 79 8.38 -11.57 4.39
C GLY A 79 8.15 -10.12 3.97
N TYR A 80 6.98 -9.71 3.50
CA TYR A 80 6.72 -8.29 3.24
C TYR A 80 5.22 -8.00 3.21
N ILE A 81 4.86 -6.72 3.16
CA ILE A 81 3.47 -6.26 3.02
C ILE A 81 3.36 -5.54 1.69
N GLU A 82 2.47 -6.01 0.83
CA GLU A 82 2.14 -5.33 -0.43
C GLU A 82 1.20 -4.18 -0.16
N ALA A 83 1.74 -2.99 0.03
CA ALA A 83 0.97 -1.78 0.20
C ALA A 83 1.66 -0.60 -0.49
N ILE A 84 0.87 0.38 -0.89
CA ILE A 84 1.36 1.61 -1.53
C ILE A 84 1.17 2.78 -0.57
N GLY A 85 2.11 3.71 -0.55
CA GLY A 85 2.01 4.97 0.15
C GLY A 85 2.54 6.09 -0.71
N ALA A 86 2.15 7.33 -0.40
CA ALA A 86 2.65 8.50 -1.12
C ALA A 86 4.14 8.76 -0.81
N ALA A 87 4.61 8.33 0.34
CA ALA A 87 6.03 8.24 0.66
C ALA A 87 6.35 6.81 1.07
N MET A 88 7.35 6.21 0.43
CA MET A 88 7.81 4.85 0.70
C MET A 88 9.32 4.78 0.73
N TRP A 89 9.83 3.83 1.51
CA TRP A 89 11.24 3.47 1.56
C TRP A 89 11.33 1.98 1.31
N ILE A 90 12.13 1.58 0.34
CA ILE A 90 12.33 0.19 -0.06
C ILE A 90 13.81 -0.15 0.06
N SER A 91 14.11 -1.31 0.62
CA SER A 91 15.47 -1.79 0.79
C SER A 91 15.87 -2.79 -0.30
N PRO A 92 17.15 -3.12 -0.42
CA PRO A 92 17.59 -4.21 -1.30
C PRO A 92 16.89 -5.55 -0.99
N ILE A 93 16.53 -5.80 0.28
CA ILE A 93 15.79 -7.01 0.70
C ILE A 93 14.38 -7.00 0.11
N PHE A 94 13.72 -5.84 0.06
CA PHE A 94 12.42 -5.72 -0.60
C PHE A 94 12.56 -6.03 -2.10
N VAL A 95 13.58 -5.47 -2.76
CA VAL A 95 13.83 -5.69 -4.19
C VAL A 95 14.07 -7.16 -4.50
N GLU A 96 14.88 -7.85 -3.68
CA GLU A 96 15.10 -9.29 -3.83
C GLU A 96 13.81 -10.12 -3.69
N ARG A 97 12.89 -9.68 -2.82
CA ARG A 97 11.63 -10.40 -2.55
C ARG A 97 10.55 -10.15 -3.59
N THR A 98 10.45 -8.93 -4.10
CA THR A 98 9.41 -8.56 -5.07
C THR A 98 9.87 -8.70 -6.52
N GLY A 99 11.18 -8.73 -6.77
CA GLY A 99 11.74 -8.72 -8.12
C GLY A 99 11.54 -7.39 -8.85
N VAL A 100 11.24 -6.31 -8.12
CA VAL A 100 10.95 -5.00 -8.73
C VAL A 100 12.10 -4.49 -9.58
N ASP A 101 11.76 -3.99 -10.77
CA ASP A 101 12.68 -3.23 -11.61
C ASP A 101 12.71 -1.76 -11.18
N LEU A 102 13.75 -1.40 -10.42
CA LEU A 102 13.96 -0.01 -9.98
C LEU A 102 14.12 0.97 -11.16
N VAL A 103 14.60 0.51 -12.32
CA VAL A 103 14.73 1.36 -13.51
C VAL A 103 13.35 1.72 -14.06
N ALA A 104 12.40 0.77 -14.02
CA ALA A 104 11.01 1.03 -14.39
C ALA A 104 10.35 2.00 -13.39
N ILE A 105 10.66 1.88 -12.10
CA ILE A 105 10.19 2.81 -11.06
C ILE A 105 10.73 4.23 -11.28
N ASP A 106 12.01 4.38 -11.62
CA ASP A 106 12.63 5.68 -11.93
C ASP A 106 11.96 6.42 -13.11
N GLN A 107 11.20 5.69 -13.94
CA GLN A 107 10.48 6.22 -15.11
C GLN A 107 9.00 6.50 -14.86
N LEU A 108 8.50 6.26 -13.64
CA LEU A 108 7.09 6.51 -13.32
C LEU A 108 6.81 8.02 -13.22
N ASP A 109 5.90 8.49 -14.08
CA ASP A 109 5.40 9.86 -14.02
C ASP A 109 4.73 10.17 -12.67
N GLY A 110 5.10 11.30 -12.07
CA GLY A 110 4.51 11.75 -10.80
C GLY A 110 5.11 11.07 -9.55
N VAL A 111 6.25 10.38 -9.69
CA VAL A 111 7.00 9.78 -8.58
C VAL A 111 8.43 10.29 -8.58
N ASP A 112 8.82 10.99 -7.52
CA ASP A 112 10.21 11.35 -7.28
C ASP A 112 10.93 10.15 -6.64
N VAL A 113 12.04 9.74 -7.24
CA VAL A 113 12.86 8.63 -6.74
C VAL A 113 14.21 9.14 -6.26
N ALA A 114 14.52 8.88 -4.99
CA ALA A 114 15.79 9.24 -4.37
C ALA A 114 16.55 7.99 -3.92
N HIS A 115 17.77 7.84 -4.43
CA HIS A 115 18.65 6.71 -4.12
C HIS A 115 19.60 7.10 -2.97
N GLY A 116 19.47 6.44 -1.82
CA GLY A 116 20.31 6.64 -0.64
C GLY A 116 21.62 5.84 -0.67
N SER A 117 22.60 6.27 0.12
CA SER A 117 23.94 5.64 0.18
C SER A 117 23.95 4.21 0.74
N SER A 118 22.91 3.81 1.46
CA SER A 118 22.71 2.46 2.00
C SER A 118 21.99 1.50 1.03
N GLY A 119 21.71 1.93 -0.21
CA GLY A 119 20.90 1.18 -1.17
C GLY A 119 19.40 1.24 -0.89
N ILE A 120 18.98 2.03 0.10
CA ILE A 120 17.58 2.35 0.36
C ILE A 120 17.10 3.34 -0.69
N VAL A 121 15.98 3.02 -1.34
CA VAL A 121 15.33 3.91 -2.31
C VAL A 121 14.11 4.52 -1.65
N LYS A 122 13.99 5.85 -1.72
CA LYS A 122 12.80 6.59 -1.28
C LYS A 122 11.97 6.96 -2.50
N LEU A 123 10.70 6.57 -2.48
CA LEU A 123 9.69 6.95 -3.47
C LEU A 123 8.80 8.02 -2.87
N THR A 124 8.56 9.11 -3.61
CA THR A 124 7.69 10.20 -3.20
C THR A 124 6.72 10.56 -4.33
N ALA A 125 5.46 10.19 -4.18
CA ALA A 125 4.38 10.41 -5.13
C ALA A 125 3.48 11.60 -4.77
N GLY A 126 3.76 12.27 -3.64
CA GLY A 126 2.99 13.41 -3.16
C GLY A 126 3.47 13.94 -1.81
N ASP A 127 2.94 15.09 -1.40
CA ASP A 127 3.28 15.76 -0.13
C ASP A 127 2.47 15.23 1.06
N ARG A 128 1.40 14.48 0.80
CA ARG A 128 0.45 13.96 1.78
C ARG A 128 0.13 12.50 1.49
N CYS A 129 -0.33 11.78 2.52
CA CYS A 129 -0.81 10.41 2.37
C CYS A 129 -1.97 10.34 1.36
N PHE A 130 -2.04 9.24 0.62
CA PHE A 130 -3.24 8.91 -0.14
C PHE A 130 -4.44 8.80 0.81
N SER A 131 -5.55 9.38 0.38
CA SER A 131 -6.79 9.49 1.16
C SER A 131 -8.05 9.28 0.31
N GLN A 132 -7.91 9.20 -1.01
CA GLN A 132 -9.03 9.05 -1.95
C GLN A 132 -8.94 7.72 -2.73
N PRO A 133 -10.06 6.99 -2.88
CA PRO A 133 -10.10 5.73 -3.63
C PRO A 133 -10.32 5.92 -5.13
N ASP A 134 -10.40 7.16 -5.61
CA ASP A 134 -10.71 7.48 -7.00
C ASP A 134 -9.82 8.61 -7.57
N GLY A 135 -10.07 8.94 -8.84
CA GLY A 135 -9.39 10.04 -9.52
C GLY A 135 -7.88 9.83 -9.66
N LYS A 136 -7.13 10.92 -9.46
CA LYS A 136 -5.68 10.94 -9.67
C LYS A 136 -4.91 10.12 -8.64
N GLU A 137 -5.38 10.09 -7.39
CA GLU A 137 -4.72 9.31 -6.33
C GLU A 137 -4.87 7.81 -6.58
N ALA A 138 -6.04 7.36 -7.05
CA ALA A 138 -6.24 5.96 -7.43
C ALA A 138 -5.31 5.55 -8.59
N ALA A 139 -5.28 6.34 -9.66
CA ALA A 139 -4.44 6.06 -10.82
C ALA A 139 -2.95 5.97 -10.46
N LEU A 140 -2.47 6.87 -9.58
CA LEU A 140 -1.08 6.88 -9.13
C LEU A 140 -0.77 5.69 -8.21
N GLN A 141 -1.69 5.32 -7.32
CA GLN A 141 -1.55 4.11 -6.50
C GLN A 141 -1.49 2.84 -7.34
N ASP A 142 -2.32 2.74 -8.39
CA ASP A 142 -2.32 1.61 -9.31
C ASP A 142 -1.03 1.55 -10.13
N ALA A 143 -0.52 2.69 -10.61
CA ALA A 143 0.76 2.76 -11.31
C ALA A 143 1.93 2.34 -10.43
N LEU A 144 2.01 2.85 -9.19
CA LEU A 144 3.01 2.44 -8.20
C LEU A 144 2.92 0.95 -7.89
N ARG A 145 1.70 0.43 -7.73
CA ARG A 145 1.47 -0.99 -7.45
C ARG A 145 1.91 -1.87 -8.61
N GLN A 146 1.60 -1.48 -9.84
CA GLN A 146 2.06 -2.17 -11.04
C GLN A 146 3.59 -2.22 -11.08
N GLY A 147 4.24 -1.06 -10.87
CA GLY A 147 5.69 -0.99 -10.86
C GLY A 147 6.34 -1.84 -9.78
N LEU A 148 5.83 -1.79 -8.54
CA LEU A 148 6.47 -2.39 -7.36
C LEU A 148 6.28 -3.91 -7.21
N TYR A 149 5.19 -4.47 -7.74
CA TYR A 149 4.80 -5.86 -7.44
C TYR A 149 4.44 -6.69 -8.68
N PHE A 150 4.25 -6.06 -9.84
CA PHE A 150 3.79 -6.73 -11.06
C PHE A 150 4.67 -6.38 -12.27
N SER A 151 5.99 -6.25 -12.02
CA SER A 151 7.03 -6.01 -13.02
C SER A 151 7.16 -7.16 -14.02
#